data_AF-A0A822I0F4-F1
#
_entry.id   AF-A0A822I0F4-F1
#
_cell.length_a   1.000
_cell.length_b   1.000
_cell.length_c   1.000
_cell.angle_alpha   90.00
_cell.angle_beta   90.00
_cell.angle_gamma   90.00
#
_symmetry.space_group_name_H-M   'P 1'
#
loop_
_entity.id
_entity.type
_entity.pdbx_description
1 polymer ?
#
loop_
_entity_poly.entity_id
_entity_poly.type
_entity_poly.pdbx_seq_one_letter_code
_entity_poly.pdbx_strand_id
1 'polypeptide(L)'
;ERIKRRKVGDPFDESTEQGPQISHEQMDKILDLIDSGKRAGAKLLVGGDRVGDKGFFVQPTLFSDVHDNHRIAREEVINDTLFTFFSMNFFVFYLKDFWTSNANFKI
;
A
#
# COMPACT_ATOMS: atom_id res chain seq x y z
N GLU A 1 1.80 13.62 4.83
CA GLU A 1 2.69 14.28 3.87
C GLU A 1 3.55 13.37 2.98
N ARG A 2 4.37 12.46 3.51
CA ARG A 2 5.33 11.67 2.69
C ARG A 2 4.69 10.80 1.59
N ILE A 3 3.60 10.10 1.88
CA ILE A 3 2.91 9.23 0.92
C ILE A 3 2.40 9.98 -0.32
N LYS A 4 1.92 11.22 -0.16
CA LYS A 4 1.40 12.04 -1.28
C LYS A 4 2.48 12.47 -2.28
N ARG A 5 3.75 12.45 -1.87
CA ARG A 5 4.89 12.90 -2.68
C ARG A 5 5.69 11.78 -3.31
N ARG A 6 5.32 10.52 -3.05
CA ARG A 6 6.03 9.36 -3.62
C ARG A 6 5.95 9.40 -5.14
N LYS A 7 7.11 9.38 -5.79
CA LYS A 7 7.20 9.33 -7.26
C LYS A 7 6.93 7.90 -7.74
N VAL A 8 5.85 7.75 -8.50
CA VAL A 8 5.55 6.50 -9.24
C VAL A 8 6.17 6.61 -10.63
N GLY A 9 6.93 5.61 -11.06
CA GLY A 9 7.67 5.72 -12.32
C GLY A 9 8.50 4.51 -12.70
N ASP A 10 9.40 4.74 -13.66
CA ASP A 10 10.32 3.73 -14.18
C ASP A 10 11.22 3.18 -13.05
N PRO A 11 11.29 1.85 -12.83
CA PRO A 11 12.15 1.26 -11.81
C PRO A 11 13.65 1.50 -12.03
N PHE A 12 14.08 1.91 -13.23
CA PHE A 12 15.47 2.26 -13.53
C PHE A 12 15.78 3.75 -13.31
N ASP A 13 14.77 4.60 -13.06
CA ASP A 13 14.97 5.99 -12.64
C ASP A 13 15.23 6.02 -11.12
N GLU A 14 16.41 6.50 -10.72
CA GLU A 14 16.84 6.58 -9.32
C GLU A 14 15.91 7.45 -8.44
N SER A 15 15.13 8.34 -9.05
CA SER A 15 14.15 9.17 -8.34
C SER A 15 12.79 8.49 -8.17
N THR A 16 12.58 7.31 -8.76
CA THR A 16 11.36 6.52 -8.59
C THR A 16 11.35 5.87 -7.20
N GLU A 17 10.28 6.12 -6.44
CA GLU A 17 10.05 5.49 -5.14
C GLU A 17 9.09 4.30 -5.24
N GLN A 18 8.32 4.18 -6.33
CA GLN A 18 7.34 3.12 -6.54
C GLN A 18 7.27 2.71 -8.02
N GLY A 19 7.67 1.47 -8.30
CA GLY A 19 7.62 0.88 -9.64
C GLY A 19 6.26 0.27 -10.00
N PRO A 20 6.18 -0.40 -11.16
CA PRO A 20 4.97 -1.09 -11.60
C PRO A 20 4.74 -2.36 -10.78
N GLN A 21 3.51 -2.87 -10.83
CA GLN A 21 3.17 -4.22 -10.40
C GLN A 21 3.73 -5.25 -11.40
N ILE A 22 3.93 -6.48 -10.93
CA ILE A 22 4.51 -7.57 -11.73
C ILE A 22 3.63 -7.98 -12.92
N SER A 23 2.31 -7.83 -12.80
CA SER A 23 1.34 -8.23 -13.82
C SER A 23 0.07 -7.38 -13.80
N HIS A 24 -0.72 -7.49 -14.87
CA HIS A 24 -2.06 -6.89 -14.94
C HIS A 24 -2.99 -7.47 -13.86
N GLU A 25 -2.95 -8.78 -13.64
CA GLU A 25 -3.76 -9.46 -12.63
C GLU A 25 -3.46 -8.94 -11.22
N GLN A 26 -2.18 -8.70 -10.90
CA GLN A 26 -1.78 -8.11 -9.62
C GLN A 26 -2.34 -6.69 -9.46
N MET A 27 -2.25 -5.87 -10.51
CA MET A 27 -2.81 -4.52 -10.51
C MET A 27 -4.33 -4.55 -10.30
N ASP A 28 -5.05 -5.41 -11.03
CA ASP A 28 -6.50 -5.55 -10.91
C ASP A 28 -6.90 -5.98 -9.51
N LYS A 29 -6.18 -6.95 -8.93
CA LYS A 29 -6.42 -7.41 -7.55
C LYS A 29 -6.25 -6.28 -6.54
N ILE A 30 -5.20 -5.47 -6.69
CA ILE A 30 -4.96 -4.31 -5.82
C ILE A 30 -6.09 -3.29 -5.97
N LEU A 31 -6.49 -2.95 -7.20
CA LEU A 31 -7.57 -2.00 -7.47
C LEU A 31 -8.92 -2.51 -6.91
N ASP A 32 -9.20 -3.80 -7.06
CA ASP A 32 -10.40 -4.44 -6.48
C ASP A 32 -10.38 -4.43 -4.95
N LEU A 33 -9.22 -4.65 -4.32
CA LEU A 33 -9.07 -4.52 -2.88
C LEU A 33 -9.35 -3.09 -2.44
N ILE A 34 -8.74 -2.09 -3.08
CA ILE A 34 -8.97 -0.67 -2.79
C ILE A 34 -10.45 -0.34 -2.91
N ASP A 35 -11.11 -0.79 -3.99
CA ASP A 35 -12.53 -0.59 -4.20
C ASP A 35 -13.39 -1.28 -3.14
N SER A 36 -13.02 -2.49 -2.71
CA SER A 36 -13.68 -3.19 -1.60
C SER A 36 -13.58 -2.41 -0.28
N GLY A 37 -12.44 -1.76 -0.03
CA GLY A 37 -12.24 -0.89 1.12
C GLY A 37 -13.16 0.33 1.09
N LYS A 38 -13.25 1.00 -0.07
CA LYS A 38 -14.18 2.13 -0.31
C LYS A 38 -15.63 1.69 -0.05
N ARG A 39 -16.03 0.54 -0.60
CA ARG A 39 -17.39 -0.04 -0.43
C ARG A 39 -17.70 -0.46 1.00
N ALA A 40 -16.69 -0.93 1.75
CA ALA A 40 -16.85 -1.32 3.15
C ALA A 40 -16.94 -0.11 4.12
N GLY A 41 -16.77 1.12 3.62
CA GLY A 41 -16.84 2.34 4.43
C GLY A 41 -15.49 2.78 5.01
N ALA A 42 -14.38 2.15 4.61
CA ALA A 42 -13.05 2.68 4.93
C ALA A 42 -12.83 4.00 4.18
N LYS A 43 -12.16 4.94 4.84
CA LYS A 43 -11.94 6.27 4.28
C LYS A 43 -10.62 6.32 3.52
N LEU A 44 -10.70 6.47 2.20
CA LEU A 44 -9.51 6.69 1.37
C LEU A 44 -8.96 8.11 1.59
N LEU A 45 -7.73 8.21 2.10
CA LEU A 45 -7.04 9.47 2.39
C LEU A 45 -6.10 9.91 1.27
N VAL A 46 -5.47 8.96 0.56
CA VAL A 46 -4.52 9.23 -0.53
C VAL A 46 -4.59 8.14 -1.59
N GLY A 47 -4.50 8.56 -2.85
CA GLY A 47 -4.27 7.71 -4.01
C GLY A 47 -5.40 6.72 -4.27
N GLY A 48 -5.06 5.48 -4.61
CA GLY A 48 -6.05 4.44 -4.82
C GLY A 48 -6.43 4.17 -6.28
N ASP A 49 -5.83 4.90 -7.22
CA ASP A 49 -6.15 4.77 -8.64
C ASP A 49 -4.95 4.27 -9.46
N ARG A 50 -5.24 3.84 -10.69
CA ARG A 50 -4.21 3.48 -11.68
C ARG A 50 -3.47 4.75 -12.15
N VAL A 51 -2.18 4.62 -12.41
CA VAL A 51 -1.37 5.70 -13.01
C VAL A 51 -1.17 5.44 -14.50
N GLY A 52 -1.80 6.28 -15.33
CA GLY A 52 -1.67 6.23 -16.79
C GLY A 52 -2.23 4.95 -17.43
N ASP A 53 -2.01 4.82 -18.74
CA ASP A 53 -2.60 3.74 -19.56
C ASP A 53 -1.60 2.64 -19.92
N LYS A 54 -0.30 2.86 -19.66
CA LYS A 54 0.79 1.93 -19.99
C LYS A 54 1.46 1.41 -18.72
N GLY A 55 1.81 0.13 -18.73
CA GLY A 55 2.34 -0.57 -17.57
C GLY A 55 1.28 -0.79 -16.49
N PHE A 56 1.73 -1.33 -15.36
CA PHE A 56 0.88 -1.79 -14.27
C PHE A 56 1.08 -0.93 -13.03
N PHE A 57 0.83 0.38 -13.14
CA PHE A 57 1.12 1.32 -12.06
C PHE A 57 -0.12 1.63 -11.23
N VAL A 58 0.03 1.58 -9.90
CA VAL A 58 -1.01 1.96 -8.94
C VAL A 58 -0.46 3.08 -8.07
N GLN A 59 -1.29 4.06 -7.72
CA GLN A 59 -0.93 5.13 -6.82
C GLN A 59 -0.64 4.60 -5.40
N PRO A 60 0.28 5.25 -4.66
CA PRO A 60 0.42 5.01 -3.23
C PRO A 60 -0.93 5.21 -2.54
N THR A 61 -1.42 4.19 -1.85
CA THR A 61 -2.76 4.17 -1.30
C THR A 61 -2.74 4.19 0.22
N LEU A 62 -3.54 5.06 0.82
CA LEU A 62 -3.67 5.17 2.28
C LEU A 62 -5.15 5.24 2.66
N PHE A 63 -5.58 4.30 3.49
CA PHE A 63 -6.91 4.30 4.12
C PHE A 63 -6.83 4.68 5.60
N SER A 64 -7.87 5.32 6.13
CA SER A 64 -8.20 5.38 7.55
C SER A 64 -9.51 4.66 7.82
N ASP A 65 -9.83 4.48 9.11
CA ASP A 65 -11.10 3.88 9.56
C ASP A 65 -11.30 2.47 9.00
N VAL A 66 -10.20 1.72 8.92
CA VAL A 66 -10.19 0.31 8.50
C VAL A 66 -10.49 -0.56 9.72
N HIS A 67 -11.51 -1.40 9.61
CA HIS A 67 -11.90 -2.37 10.64
C HIS A 67 -11.50 -3.80 10.23
N ASP A 68 -11.32 -4.69 11.21
CA ASP A 68 -10.84 -6.07 11.00
C ASP A 68 -11.78 -6.92 10.12
N ASN A 69 -13.05 -6.55 10.03
CA ASN A 69 -14.01 -7.21 9.13
C ASN A 69 -13.88 -6.75 7.66
N HIS A 70 -13.16 -5.67 7.37
CA HIS A 70 -12.93 -5.23 5.99
C HIS A 70 -12.02 -6.23 5.27
N ARG A 71 -12.28 -6.45 3.97
CA ARG A 71 -11.46 -7.37 3.16
C ARG A 71 -10.02 -6.89 3.05
N ILE A 72 -9.82 -5.59 2.88
CA ILE A 72 -8.50 -4.92 2.88
C ILE A 72 -7.69 -5.08 4.18
N ALA A 73 -8.32 -5.44 5.29
CA ALA A 73 -7.64 -5.69 6.56
C ALA A 73 -7.22 -7.17 6.74
N ARG A 74 -7.80 -8.07 5.93
CA ARG A 74 -7.65 -9.52 6.03
C ARG A 74 -6.80 -10.12 4.93
N GLU A 75 -6.81 -9.50 3.75
CA GLU A 75 -6.02 -9.94 2.61
C GLU A 75 -4.68 -9.22 2.59
N GLU A 76 -3.58 -9.99 2.61
CA GLU A 76 -2.25 -9.45 2.43
C GLU A 76 -2.02 -9.09 0.95
N VAL A 77 -1.58 -7.85 0.72
CA VAL A 77 -1.09 -7.42 -0.59
C VAL A 77 0.39 -7.74 -0.67
N ILE A 78 0.72 -8.94 -1.16
CA ILE A 78 2.10 -9.35 -1.40
C ILE A 78 2.59 -8.65 -2.67
N ASN A 79 3.49 -7.67 -2.51
CA ASN A 79 4.19 -7.02 -3.61
C ASN A 79 5.69 -7.34 -3.48
N ASP A 80 6.26 -8.00 -4.48
CA ASP A 80 7.69 -8.36 -4.49
C ASP A 80 8.63 -7.15 -4.57
N THR A 81 8.10 -5.94 -4.80
CA THR A 81 8.92 -4.78 -5.13
C THR A 81 8.77 -3.57 -4.22
N LEU A 82 7.62 -3.27 -3.58
CA LEU A 82 7.55 -2.20 -2.56
C LEU A 82 6.21 -2.17 -1.80
N PHE A 83 6.31 -1.98 -0.48
CA PHE A 83 5.20 -1.93 0.49
C PHE A 83 4.13 -0.88 0.16
N THR A 84 2.89 -1.35 -0.08
CA THR A 84 1.68 -0.51 0.02
C THR A 84 1.33 -0.40 1.50
N PHE A 85 1.53 0.78 2.10
CA PHE A 85 1.26 1.00 3.52
C PHE A 85 -0.24 1.19 3.76
N PHE A 86 -0.91 0.14 4.23
CA PHE A 86 -2.23 0.27 4.85
C PHE A 86 -2.05 0.78 6.28
N SER A 87 -2.57 1.96 6.59
CA SER A 87 -2.67 2.42 7.98
C SER A 87 -3.76 1.62 8.69
N MET A 88 -3.45 0.38 9.03
CA MET A 88 -4.21 -0.42 9.97
C MET A 88 -3.77 -0.02 11.37
N ASN A 89 -4.74 0.24 12.24
CA ASN A 89 -4.53 0.24 13.69
C ASN A 89 -3.98 -1.11 14.21
N PHE A 90 -3.85 -2.13 13.35
CA PHE A 90 -3.18 -3.41 13.59
C PHE A 90 -1.72 -3.50 13.09
N PHE A 91 -1.32 -2.76 12.06
CA PHE A 91 0.06 -2.84 11.51
C PHE A 91 1.08 -2.18 12.45
N VAL A 92 0.61 -1.22 13.28
CA VAL A 92 1.40 -0.67 14.38
C VAL A 92 1.71 -1.73 15.44
N PHE A 93 0.85 -2.73 15.67
CA PHE A 93 1.10 -3.76 16.69
C PHE A 93 2.12 -4.80 16.23
N TYR A 94 2.00 -5.31 15.01
CA TYR A 94 2.93 -6.34 14.52
C TYR A 94 4.34 -5.80 14.28
N LEU A 95 4.48 -4.54 13.86
CA LEU A 95 5.78 -3.89 13.83
C LEU A 95 6.24 -3.48 15.23
N LYS A 96 5.38 -3.13 16.19
CA LYS A 96 5.86 -2.94 17.58
C LYS A 96 6.44 -4.24 18.12
N ASP A 97 5.78 -5.38 17.95
CA ASP A 97 6.27 -6.64 18.49
C ASP A 97 7.52 -7.17 17.76
N PHE A 98 7.63 -6.97 16.44
CA PHE A 98 8.81 -7.33 15.65
C PHE A 98 10.00 -6.37 15.86
N TRP A 99 9.74 -5.08 16.11
CA TRP A 99 10.77 -4.05 16.29
C TRP A 99 11.23 -3.94 17.76
N THR A 100 10.36 -4.24 18.74
CA THR A 100 10.73 -4.31 20.17
C THR A 100 11.56 -5.56 20.48
N SER A 101 11.38 -6.65 19.70
CA SER A 101 12.18 -7.88 19.85
C SER A 101 13.54 -7.85 19.15
N ASN A 102 13.77 -6.91 18.21
CA ASN A 102 15.04 -6.74 17.49
C ASN A 102 15.73 -5.39 17.75
N ALA A 103 15.38 -4.70 18.83
CA ALA A 103 15.91 -3.38 19.16
C ALA A 103 17.39 -3.44 19.60
N ASN A 104 18.30 -3.28 18.63
CA ASN A 104 19.68 -2.85 18.83
C ASN A 104 20.10 -1.78 17.81
N PHE A 105 19.19 -0.89 17.45
CA PHE A 105 19.54 0.33 16.72
C PHE A 105 19.02 1.55 17.47
N LYS A 106 19.98 2.29 18.05
CA LYS A 106 19.75 3.61 18.64
C LYS A 106 19.43 4.61 17.53
N ILE A 107 18.41 5.43 17.75
CA ILE A 107 18.38 6.81 17.28
C ILE A 107 18.40 7.67 18.54
#